data_AF-A0A3B8QI85-F1
#
_entry.id   AF-A0A3B8QI85-F1
#
_cell.length_a   1.000
_cell.length_b   1.000
_cell.length_c   1.000
_cell.angle_alpha   90.00
_cell.angle_beta   90.00
_cell.angle_gamma   90.00
#
_symmetry.space_group_name_H-M   'P 1'
#
loop_
_entity.id
_entity.type
_entity.pdbx_description
1 polymer ?
#
loop_
_entity_poly.entity_id
_entity_poly.type
_entity_poly.pdbx_seq_one_letter_code
_entity_poly.pdbx_strand_id
1 'polypeptide(L)' 'DAPVAPARSAAPNAPAPGAPRTPVTTGKKIGRNDLATIANIVSGEKKQVKFKVAEPLLSQGWTLLKD' A
#
# COMPACT_ATOMS: atom_id res chain seq x y z
N ASP A 1 -62.80 -11.99 -21.18
CA ASP A 1 -61.68 -11.51 -22.01
C ASP A 1 -60.69 -10.81 -21.07
N ALA A 2 -59.48 -11.35 -20.91
CA ALA A 2 -58.51 -10.91 -19.90
C ALA A 2 -57.39 -10.09 -20.57
N PRO A 3 -56.95 -8.94 -20.00
CA PRO A 3 -55.86 -8.18 -20.60
C PRO A 3 -54.51 -8.84 -20.35
N VAL A 4 -53.79 -9.10 -21.44
CA VAL A 4 -52.43 -9.63 -21.45
C VAL A 4 -51.45 -8.58 -20.89
N ALA A 5 -50.64 -8.97 -19.91
CA ALA A 5 -49.54 -8.15 -19.40
C ALA A 5 -48.30 -8.31 -20.31
N PRO A 6 -47.59 -7.23 -20.68
CA PRO A 6 -46.40 -7.36 -21.51
C PRO A 6 -45.21 -7.91 -20.72
N ALA A 7 -44.51 -8.82 -21.39
CA ALA A 7 -43.41 -9.59 -20.88
C ALA A 7 -42.14 -8.76 -20.58
N ARG A 8 -41.35 -9.36 -19.69
CA ARG A 8 -40.11 -8.91 -19.07
C ARG A 8 -39.03 -8.68 -20.13
N SER A 9 -38.47 -7.47 -20.20
CA SER A 9 -37.24 -7.21 -20.94
C SER A 9 -36.08 -7.07 -19.95
N ALA A 10 -35.26 -8.13 -19.89
CA ALA A 10 -34.03 -8.17 -19.12
C ALA A 10 -32.97 -7.26 -19.74
N ALA A 11 -32.44 -6.32 -18.95
CA ALA A 11 -31.27 -5.52 -19.32
C ALA A 11 -29.98 -6.30 -18.98
N PRO A 12 -28.89 -6.11 -19.76
CA PRO A 12 -27.75 -7.00 -19.76
C PRO A 12 -26.86 -6.84 -18.51
N ASN A 13 -26.43 -7.99 -17.96
CA ASN A 13 -25.38 -8.08 -16.95
C ASN A 13 -24.12 -7.32 -17.42
N ALA A 14 -23.81 -6.19 -16.79
CA ALA A 14 -22.48 -5.60 -16.86
C ALA A 14 -21.55 -6.38 -15.90
N PRO A 15 -20.40 -6.94 -16.37
CA PRO A 15 -19.45 -7.55 -15.46
C PRO A 15 -18.84 -6.48 -14.54
N ALA A 16 -18.91 -6.71 -13.23
CA ALA A 16 -18.33 -5.82 -12.22
C ALA A 16 -16.81 -5.69 -12.43
N PRO A 17 -16.22 -4.50 -12.20
CA PRO A 17 -14.77 -4.30 -12.31
C PRO A 17 -14.03 -5.23 -11.34
N GLY A 18 -13.14 -6.05 -11.89
CA GLY A 18 -12.39 -7.06 -11.14
C GLY A 18 -11.60 -6.45 -9.98
N ALA A 19 -11.65 -7.11 -8.82
CA ALA A 19 -10.93 -6.68 -7.63
C ALA A 19 -9.42 -6.52 -7.90
N PRO A 20 -8.77 -5.45 -7.41
CA PRO A 20 -7.34 -5.27 -7.60
C PRO A 20 -6.57 -6.38 -6.87
N ARG A 21 -5.81 -7.17 -7.62
CA ARG A 21 -4.91 -8.19 -7.06
C ARG A 21 -3.74 -7.49 -6.39
N THR A 22 -3.63 -7.60 -5.07
CA THR A 22 -2.48 -7.11 -4.32
C THR A 22 -1.29 -8.05 -4.56
N PRO A 23 -0.08 -7.52 -4.86
CA PRO A 23 1.10 -8.36 -4.99
C PRO A 23 1.47 -8.93 -3.61
N VAL A 24 1.47 -10.24 -3.49
CA VAL A 24 1.96 -10.96 -2.31
C VAL A 24 3.50 -10.88 -2.35
N THR A 25 4.08 -9.93 -1.62
CA THR A 25 5.55 -9.84 -1.48
C THR A 25 6.01 -10.84 -0.42
N THR A 26 6.56 -11.96 -0.89
CA THR A 26 7.20 -13.00 -0.08
C THR A 26 8.63 -12.56 0.23
N GLY A 27 8.77 -11.72 1.24
CA GLY A 27 10.05 -11.24 1.75
C GLY A 27 9.80 -10.06 2.67
N LYS A 28 10.48 -10.00 3.81
CA LYS A 28 10.35 -8.89 4.79
C LYS A 28 10.98 -7.61 4.24
N LYS A 29 10.44 -7.11 3.14
CA LYS A 29 10.68 -5.76 2.63
C LYS A 29 9.93 -4.85 3.56
N ILE A 30 10.68 -4.06 4.33
CA ILE A 30 10.17 -2.89 5.05
C ILE A 30 9.32 -2.11 4.03
N GLY A 31 8.02 -2.05 4.28
CA GLY A 31 7.09 -1.32 3.42
C GLY A 31 7.40 0.17 3.45
N ARG A 32 6.91 0.92 2.47
CA ARG A 32 7.16 2.38 2.39
C ARG A 32 6.69 3.15 3.65
N ASN A 33 5.76 2.58 4.41
CA ASN A 33 5.26 3.10 5.68
C ASN A 33 5.79 2.36 6.92
N ASP A 34 6.63 1.33 6.78
CA ASP A 34 7.22 0.65 7.94
C ASP A 34 8.12 1.61 8.72
N LEU A 35 8.16 1.42 10.04
CA LEU A 35 9.04 2.17 10.91
C LEU A 35 10.47 1.66 10.75
N ALA A 36 11.38 2.60 10.61
CA ALA A 36 12.81 2.42 10.45
C ALA A 36 13.54 3.23 11.52
N THR A 37 14.45 2.59 12.23
CA THR A 37 15.32 3.28 13.18
C THR A 37 16.56 3.74 12.44
N ILE A 38 16.80 5.04 12.42
CA ILE A 38 18.00 5.65 11.84
C ILE A 38 18.81 6.34 12.94
N ALA A 39 20.13 6.33 12.80
CA ALA A 39 21.01 7.10 13.67
C ALA A 39 21.92 8.00 12.83
N ASN A 40 22.17 9.19 13.35
CA ASN A 40 23.22 10.05 12.86
C ASN A 40 24.48 9.78 13.67
N ILE A 41 25.48 9.18 13.03
CA ILE A 41 26.75 8.86 13.69
C ILE A 41 27.52 10.15 14.04
N VAL A 42 27.29 11.24 13.31
CA VAL A 42 27.98 12.52 13.52
C VAL A 42 27.43 13.27 14.73
N SER A 43 26.11 13.28 14.92
CA SER A 43 25.48 13.96 16.07
C SER A 43 25.19 13.05 17.26
N GLY A 44 25.21 11.73 17.07
CA GLY A 44 24.82 10.74 18.08
C GLY A 44 23.30 10.59 18.26
N GLU A 45 22.48 11.27 17.46
CA GLU A 45 21.02 11.20 17.56
C GLU A 45 20.44 9.92 16.93
N LYS A 46 19.40 9.37 17.55
CA LYS A 46 18.62 8.23 17.03
C LYS A 46 17.16 8.64 16.82
N LYS A 47 16.57 8.24 15.70
CA LYS A 47 15.18 8.57 15.34
C LYS A 47 14.49 7.33 14.79
N GLN A 48 13.25 7.10 15.22
CA GLN A 48 12.38 6.08 14.66
C GLN A 48 11.35 6.76 13.77
N VAL A 49 11.48 6.61 12.46
CA VAL A 49 10.64 7.28 11.46
C VAL A 49 10.23 6.30 10.37
N LYS A 50 9.17 6.60 9.63
CA LYS A 50 8.76 5.75 8.49
C LYS A 50 9.88 5.68 7.44
N PHE A 51 10.02 4.55 6.75
CA PHE A 51 11.07 4.36 5.73
C PHE A 51 11.04 5.44 4.64
N LYS A 52 9.86 5.89 4.21
CA LYS A 52 9.72 7.03 3.29
C LYS A 52 10.35 8.33 3.80
N VAL A 53 10.33 8.57 5.11
CA VAL A 53 10.96 9.73 5.75
C VAL A 53 12.44 9.47 6.01
N ALA A 54 12.82 8.21 6.25
CA ALA A 54 14.21 7.81 6.37
C ALA A 54 14.98 7.93 5.04
N GLU A 55 14.38 7.64 3.88
CA GLU A 55 15.02 7.73 2.54
C GLU A 55 15.86 9.02 2.33
N PRO A 56 15.31 10.24 2.51
CA PRO A 56 16.11 11.46 2.39
C PRO A 56 17.16 11.60 3.50
N LEU A 57 16.87 11.17 4.73
CA LEU A 57 17.83 11.23 5.85
C LEU A 57 19.03 10.30 5.64
N LEU A 58 18.79 9.10 5.10
CA LEU A 58 19.86 8.17 4.71
C LEU A 58 20.74 8.78 3.61
N SER A 59 20.13 9.51 2.67
CA SER A 59 20.86 10.25 1.63
C SER A 59 21.71 11.40 2.20
N GLN A 60 21.30 11.97 3.34
CA GLN A 60 22.07 12.98 4.09
C GLN A 60 23.20 12.39 4.95
N GLY A 61 23.39 11.07 4.95
CA GLY A 61 24.44 10.38 5.72
C GLY A 61 23.98 9.81 7.06
N TRP A 62 22.67 9.69 7.29
CA TRP A 62 22.16 8.91 8.41
C TRP A 62 22.29 7.41 8.11
N THR A 63 22.47 6.60 9.14
CA THR A 63 22.61 5.14 9.01
C THR A 63 21.33 4.45 9.48
N LEU A 64 20.82 3.50 8.69
CA LEU A 64 19.70 2.64 9.09
C LEU A 64 20.20 1.58 10.08
N LEU A 65 19.65 1.57 11.30
CA LEU A 65 19.79 0.45 12.21
C LEU A 65 18.63 -0.51 11.98
N LYS A 66 18.94 -1.69 11.44
CA LYS A 66 17.99 -2.78 11.21
C LYS A 66 18.36 -3.91 12.18
N ASP A 67 17.50 -4.13 13.17
CA ASP A 67 17.46 -5.41 13.90
C ASP A 67 16.81 -6.49 13.01
#